data_AF-A0A6P4DN28-F1
#
_entry.id   AF-A0A6P4DN28-F1
#
_cell.length_a   1.000
_cell.length_b   1.000
_cell.length_c   1.000
_cell.angle_alpha   90.00
_cell.angle_beta   90.00
_cell.angle_gamma   90.00
#
_symmetry.space_group_name_H-M   'P 1'
#
loop_
_entity.id
_entity.type
_entity.pdbx_description
1 polymer ?
#
loop_
_entity_poly.entity_id
_entity_poly.type
_entity_poly.pdbx_seq_one_letter_code
_entity_poly.pdbx_strand_id
1 'polypeptide(L)'
;MPLSAATAGGSVPPALEENPSPQDGDGYGVIDIPGVVSLDEEGFPSQIPYEDSPPNTAGERSATSAGKSSFAADFYSCGADWSSLLSPEDRRHSGGFGSVHSAKKLKQANLFQVWGFKRNGAAESDSASSIESCKPNQCDSFTGGGESVESKSSHKRKESREEVRVTRTCPFYKKIPGTSFTVDAFRYGCIEGCSAYFLSHFHSDHYGGLSKKWSHGPIYCSPLTGRLVQMCLSVNPLYIHPLEFNVEYVVCGVKVTLLEANHCPGAALIHFGLSNGQCYLHTGDFRACKQMQAYHTLVNQHVNVLYLDTTYCNPKYNFPSKEDVLNYVVKVTKNQLKVHPKTLVVVGAYSIGKECVYLAISKALGVKIYATASRRKILLAFGWSELSDSLCINGNNTFLHVLPMSSLRLESLKDYMKTYKEKYTAVLAFRPTGWTFSEKIRNDLELIKPISKGNITIYGVPYSEHSSFTELRGFVQFLRPDKIVPTVNVGNAATREKMQSYFRDWLKG
;
A
#
# COMPACT_ATOMS: atom_id res chain seq x y z
N MET A 1 40.60 57.72 -11.89
CA MET A 1 41.23 58.14 -13.16
C MET A 1 40.72 57.24 -14.28
N PRO A 2 40.14 57.76 -15.36
CA PRO A 2 39.80 57.00 -16.56
C PRO A 2 40.63 57.44 -17.79
N LEU A 3 41.01 56.47 -18.64
CA LEU A 3 41.49 56.61 -20.02
C LEU A 3 40.95 55.35 -20.76
N SER A 4 40.11 55.47 -21.80
CA SER A 4 40.43 55.80 -23.20
C SER A 4 40.77 54.54 -24.04
N ALA A 5 40.37 54.35 -25.32
CA ALA A 5 39.22 54.79 -26.13
C ALA A 5 39.29 54.09 -27.51
N ALA A 6 38.15 53.94 -28.23
CA ALA A 6 38.08 53.69 -29.69
C ALA A 6 38.61 52.33 -30.23
N THR A 7 38.27 51.79 -31.42
CA THR A 7 37.11 51.98 -32.33
C THR A 7 36.97 50.79 -33.30
N ALA A 8 35.72 50.43 -33.62
CA ALA A 8 35.15 49.96 -34.90
C ALA A 8 35.92 49.08 -35.93
N GLY A 9 35.21 48.09 -36.47
CA GLY A 9 35.54 47.37 -37.72
C GLY A 9 34.79 46.04 -37.83
N GLY A 10 34.18 45.71 -38.99
CA GLY A 10 33.47 44.44 -39.19
C GLY A 10 33.00 44.19 -40.62
N SER A 11 32.84 42.90 -40.99
CA SER A 11 32.36 42.43 -42.30
C SER A 11 31.98 40.93 -42.28
N VAL A 12 30.98 40.55 -43.09
CA VAL A 12 30.36 39.21 -43.25
C VAL A 12 29.65 39.18 -44.64
N PRO A 13 29.42 38.06 -45.37
CA PRO A 13 30.05 36.73 -45.42
C PRO A 13 30.80 36.53 -46.78
N PRO A 14 30.86 35.33 -47.42
CA PRO A 14 29.74 34.81 -48.23
C PRO A 14 29.42 33.31 -48.02
N ALA A 15 28.55 32.71 -48.85
CA ALA A 15 28.00 31.35 -48.75
C ALA A 15 27.88 30.65 -50.14
N LEU A 16 26.99 29.64 -50.28
CA LEU A 16 26.69 28.80 -51.47
C LEU A 16 27.67 27.62 -51.68
N GLU A 17 27.36 26.47 -52.29
CA GLU A 17 26.16 25.83 -52.94
C GLU A 17 26.47 24.29 -53.06
N GLU A 18 25.61 23.29 -53.33
CA GLU A 18 24.15 23.05 -53.44
C GLU A 18 23.90 21.50 -53.25
N ASN A 19 22.68 21.00 -53.42
CA ASN A 19 22.29 19.57 -53.46
C ASN A 19 22.66 18.87 -54.80
N PRO A 20 22.45 17.54 -54.92
CA PRO A 20 21.20 17.10 -55.57
C PRO A 20 20.59 15.75 -55.09
N SER A 21 19.29 15.58 -55.35
CA SER A 21 18.64 14.30 -55.67
C SER A 21 18.12 14.38 -57.14
N PRO A 22 17.66 13.29 -57.81
CA PRO A 22 16.25 12.85 -57.65
C PRO A 22 15.96 11.35 -57.99
N GLN A 23 14.65 11.01 -58.04
CA GLN A 23 13.99 9.85 -58.70
C GLN A 23 14.12 8.43 -58.11
N ASP A 24 13.17 7.50 -58.29
CA ASP A 24 11.70 7.52 -58.47
C ASP A 24 11.17 6.07 -58.32
N GLY A 25 9.88 5.85 -57.99
CA GLY A 25 9.24 4.52 -58.13
C GLY A 25 8.09 4.20 -57.16
N ASP A 26 6.87 4.13 -57.69
CA ASP A 26 5.64 3.76 -56.94
C ASP A 26 5.43 2.24 -56.77
N GLY A 27 4.65 1.84 -55.75
CA GLY A 27 4.15 0.46 -55.63
C GLY A 27 3.32 0.20 -54.36
N TYR A 28 2.00 0.08 -54.48
CA TYR A 28 1.12 -0.30 -53.36
C TYR A 28 1.22 -1.79 -53.03
N GLY A 29 1.40 -2.12 -51.75
CA GLY A 29 1.40 -3.50 -51.22
C GLY A 29 0.86 -3.56 -49.79
N VAL A 30 0.04 -4.57 -49.49
CA VAL A 30 -0.71 -4.68 -48.22
C VAL A 30 0.18 -5.12 -47.05
N ILE A 31 -0.07 -4.47 -45.91
CA ILE A 31 0.20 -4.87 -44.51
C ILE A 31 0.72 -6.30 -44.31
N ASP A 32 1.88 -6.42 -43.64
CA ASP A 32 2.05 -7.43 -42.59
C ASP A 32 2.91 -6.87 -41.44
N ILE A 33 2.64 -7.29 -40.20
CA ILE A 33 3.31 -6.76 -38.99
C ILE A 33 3.90 -7.92 -38.18
N PRO A 34 5.23 -8.13 -38.20
CA PRO A 34 5.89 -9.13 -37.36
C PRO A 34 5.96 -8.63 -35.90
N GLY A 35 4.88 -8.89 -35.15
CA GLY A 35 4.86 -8.84 -33.69
C GLY A 35 5.30 -10.17 -33.07
N VAL A 36 4.98 -10.34 -31.78
CA VAL A 36 5.28 -11.52 -30.94
C VAL A 36 6.76 -11.69 -30.59
N VAL A 37 7.15 -11.08 -29.46
CA VAL A 37 8.27 -11.60 -28.66
C VAL A 37 7.80 -12.92 -28.03
N SER A 38 8.55 -14.00 -28.23
CA SER A 38 8.27 -15.28 -27.56
C SER A 38 8.43 -15.13 -26.04
N LEU A 39 7.39 -15.50 -25.31
CA LEU A 39 7.47 -15.73 -23.88
C LEU A 39 7.82 -17.20 -23.62
N ASP A 40 8.55 -17.47 -22.55
CA ASP A 40 8.68 -18.82 -22.01
C ASP A 40 7.36 -19.29 -21.33
N GLU A 41 7.30 -20.57 -20.92
CA GLU A 41 6.09 -21.12 -20.28
C GLU A 41 5.80 -20.53 -18.88
N GLU A 42 6.74 -19.74 -18.30
CA GLU A 42 6.55 -18.97 -17.06
C GLU A 42 6.12 -17.51 -17.34
N GLY A 43 6.07 -17.09 -18.61
CA GLY A 43 5.55 -15.79 -19.05
C GLY A 43 6.58 -14.65 -19.11
N PHE A 44 7.88 -14.95 -19.15
CA PHE A 44 8.95 -13.96 -19.27
C PHE A 44 9.52 -13.87 -20.71
N PRO A 45 10.06 -12.70 -21.13
CA PRO A 45 10.68 -12.56 -22.46
C PRO A 45 11.97 -13.37 -22.58
N SER A 46 12.05 -14.26 -23.57
CA SER A 46 13.24 -15.09 -23.83
C SER A 46 14.44 -14.25 -24.31
N GLN A 47 15.62 -14.45 -23.71
CA GLN A 47 16.86 -13.81 -24.15
C GLN A 47 17.54 -14.58 -25.29
N ILE A 48 18.17 -13.85 -26.21
CA ILE A 48 18.94 -14.39 -27.34
C ILE A 48 20.37 -14.71 -26.86
N PRO A 49 20.93 -15.90 -27.18
CA PRO A 49 22.28 -16.27 -26.76
C PRO A 49 23.37 -15.57 -27.60
N TYR A 50 24.54 -15.37 -26.98
CA TYR A 50 25.80 -15.06 -27.68
C TYR A 50 26.57 -16.36 -27.91
N GLU A 51 27.15 -16.54 -29.10
CA GLU A 51 28.11 -17.61 -29.35
C GLU A 51 29.52 -17.16 -28.92
N ASP A 52 30.27 -18.04 -28.23
CA ASP A 52 31.61 -18.45 -28.67
C ASP A 52 32.18 -19.62 -27.86
N SER A 53 33.03 -20.44 -28.49
CA SER A 53 33.76 -21.62 -27.98
C SER A 53 34.71 -22.12 -29.11
N PRO A 54 35.72 -23.00 -28.92
CA PRO A 54 35.99 -23.98 -27.84
C PRO A 54 37.51 -23.91 -27.43
N PRO A 55 38.34 -24.98 -27.17
CA PRO A 55 38.08 -26.40 -26.88
C PRO A 55 38.88 -27.11 -25.75
N ASN A 56 38.30 -28.25 -25.32
CA ASN A 56 38.93 -29.52 -24.91
C ASN A 56 39.97 -29.62 -23.75
N THR A 57 39.63 -30.46 -22.76
CA THR A 57 40.13 -31.85 -22.70
C THR A 57 39.22 -32.73 -21.81
N ALA A 58 39.36 -34.06 -21.84
CA ALA A 58 38.33 -35.02 -21.42
C ALA A 58 38.73 -35.96 -20.26
N GLY A 59 37.72 -36.55 -19.59
CA GLY A 59 37.83 -37.65 -18.62
C GLY A 59 36.46 -38.27 -18.32
N GLU A 60 36.34 -39.60 -18.32
CA GLU A 60 35.04 -40.32 -18.40
C GLU A 60 34.56 -41.02 -17.10
N ARG A 61 33.28 -41.45 -17.14
CA ARG A 61 32.57 -42.55 -16.42
C ARG A 61 31.67 -42.10 -15.25
N SER A 62 30.33 -42.23 -15.34
CA SER A 62 29.45 -43.44 -15.45
C SER A 62 29.20 -44.08 -14.06
N ALA A 63 27.98 -44.38 -13.57
CA ALA A 63 26.59 -44.32 -14.09
C ALA A 63 25.65 -43.74 -12.98
N THR A 64 24.31 -43.70 -12.98
CA THR A 64 23.21 -44.51 -13.58
C THR A 64 21.95 -43.66 -13.87
N SER A 65 20.96 -44.22 -14.59
CA SER A 65 19.72 -43.54 -14.96
C SER A 65 18.55 -43.76 -13.97
N ALA A 66 17.85 -42.69 -13.60
CA ALA A 66 16.52 -42.71 -13.01
C ALA A 66 15.60 -41.71 -13.73
N GLY A 67 14.30 -42.01 -13.81
CA GLY A 67 13.35 -41.24 -14.62
C GLY A 67 13.04 -39.84 -14.06
N LYS A 68 12.94 -38.84 -14.95
CA LYS A 68 12.47 -37.49 -14.60
C LYS A 68 10.94 -37.50 -14.43
N SER A 69 10.44 -37.28 -13.22
CA SER A 69 9.05 -36.84 -13.04
C SER A 69 8.89 -35.40 -13.55
N SER A 70 7.72 -35.08 -14.11
CA SER A 70 7.36 -33.69 -14.42
C SER A 70 6.84 -33.00 -13.17
N PHE A 71 7.16 -31.72 -13.00
CA PHE A 71 6.60 -30.85 -11.94
C PHE A 71 5.06 -30.85 -11.93
N ALA A 72 4.43 -31.07 -13.09
CA ALA A 72 2.98 -31.21 -13.21
C ALA A 72 2.42 -32.50 -12.55
N ALA A 73 3.22 -33.56 -12.40
CA ALA A 73 2.79 -34.80 -11.76
C ALA A 73 2.68 -34.64 -10.23
N ASP A 74 3.64 -33.94 -9.62
CA ASP A 74 3.64 -33.67 -8.17
C ASP A 74 2.61 -32.59 -7.76
N PHE A 75 2.12 -31.79 -8.71
CA PHE A 75 1.03 -30.85 -8.49
C PHE A 75 -0.35 -31.53 -8.32
N TYR A 76 -0.57 -32.67 -8.99
CA TYR A 76 -1.85 -33.40 -8.97
C TYR A 76 -1.87 -34.62 -8.02
N SER A 77 -0.75 -34.98 -7.39
CA SER A 77 -0.68 -36.10 -6.44
C SER A 77 -1.13 -35.76 -5.01
N CYS A 78 -1.37 -34.47 -4.70
CA CYS A 78 -1.96 -34.00 -3.44
C CYS A 78 -3.47 -34.32 -3.33
N GLY A 79 -3.81 -35.61 -3.25
CA GLY A 79 -5.19 -36.06 -3.09
C GLY A 79 -5.82 -35.62 -1.76
N ALA A 80 -6.90 -34.84 -1.84
CA ALA A 80 -7.77 -34.51 -0.72
C ALA A 80 -9.20 -34.93 -1.07
N ASP A 81 -9.75 -35.88 -0.30
CA ASP A 81 -11.12 -36.37 -0.48
C ASP A 81 -12.15 -35.34 0.03
N TRP A 82 -13.22 -35.16 -0.74
CA TRP A 82 -14.34 -34.25 -0.46
C TRP A 82 -15.66 -34.99 -0.17
N SER A 83 -15.63 -36.32 -0.02
CA SER A 83 -16.79 -37.17 0.26
C SER A 83 -17.61 -36.78 1.50
N SER A 84 -17.02 -36.00 2.41
CA SER A 84 -17.63 -35.50 3.66
C SER A 84 -18.50 -34.24 3.51
N LEU A 85 -18.71 -33.72 2.30
CA LEU A 85 -19.49 -32.49 2.05
C LEU A 85 -20.84 -32.70 1.30
N LEU A 86 -21.35 -33.93 1.24
CA LEU A 86 -22.68 -34.21 0.68
C LEU A 86 -23.69 -34.53 1.79
N SER A 87 -24.87 -33.89 1.72
CA SER A 87 -26.05 -34.26 2.49
C SER A 87 -26.68 -35.57 1.97
N PRO A 88 -27.45 -36.32 2.79
CA PRO A 88 -27.89 -37.68 2.41
C PRO A 88 -28.88 -37.78 1.24
N GLU A 89 -29.49 -36.68 0.79
CA GLU A 89 -30.69 -36.72 -0.07
C GLU A 89 -30.40 -36.68 -1.58
N ASP A 90 -29.28 -36.08 -2.02
CA ASP A 90 -28.95 -35.91 -3.46
C ASP A 90 -28.48 -37.20 -4.18
N ARG A 91 -28.70 -38.38 -3.58
CA ARG A 91 -28.41 -39.69 -4.20
C ARG A 91 -29.60 -40.26 -4.99
N ARG A 92 -30.20 -39.46 -5.87
CA ARG A 92 -31.08 -39.96 -6.96
C ARG A 92 -31.28 -38.93 -8.09
N HIS A 93 -31.49 -39.44 -9.30
CA HIS A 93 -31.84 -38.74 -10.55
C HIS A 93 -30.77 -37.85 -11.20
N SER A 94 -29.90 -38.51 -11.97
CA SER A 94 -29.15 -37.93 -13.09
C SER A 94 -30.06 -37.60 -14.29
N GLY A 95 -29.87 -36.43 -14.92
CA GLY A 95 -30.33 -36.16 -16.29
C GLY A 95 -30.95 -34.77 -16.51
N GLY A 96 -30.39 -33.99 -17.45
CA GLY A 96 -30.97 -32.72 -17.88
C GLY A 96 -29.95 -31.73 -18.45
N PHE A 97 -30.10 -31.35 -19.72
CA PHE A 97 -29.32 -30.28 -20.37
C PHE A 97 -29.97 -28.91 -20.08
N GLY A 98 -29.18 -27.86 -19.85
CA GLY A 98 -29.73 -26.50 -19.66
C GLY A 98 -28.66 -25.41 -19.49
N SER A 99 -28.66 -24.42 -20.38
CA SER A 99 -27.71 -23.29 -20.34
C SER A 99 -28.34 -22.03 -19.77
N VAL A 100 -27.75 -21.45 -18.72
CA VAL A 100 -27.98 -20.06 -18.29
C VAL A 100 -26.68 -19.45 -17.77
N HIS A 101 -26.19 -18.39 -18.42
CA HIS A 101 -25.15 -17.54 -17.84
C HIS A 101 -25.72 -16.70 -16.68
N SER A 102 -25.13 -16.81 -15.49
CA SER A 102 -25.38 -15.89 -14.38
C SER A 102 -24.07 -15.27 -13.89
N ALA A 103 -23.86 -13.99 -14.22
CA ALA A 103 -22.63 -13.26 -13.93
C ALA A 103 -22.50 -12.93 -12.44
N LYS A 104 -21.86 -13.83 -11.66
CA LYS A 104 -21.60 -13.62 -10.23
C LYS A 104 -20.71 -12.39 -10.00
N LYS A 105 -21.37 -11.29 -9.61
CA LYS A 105 -20.84 -9.92 -9.46
C LYS A 105 -19.88 -9.83 -8.26
N LEU A 106 -18.63 -10.27 -8.45
CA LEU A 106 -17.58 -10.26 -7.44
C LEU A 106 -17.41 -8.84 -6.83
N LYS A 107 -17.61 -8.75 -5.51
CA LYS A 107 -17.45 -7.51 -4.74
C LYS A 107 -15.97 -7.25 -4.44
N GLN A 108 -15.64 -5.97 -4.28
CA GLN A 108 -14.28 -5.45 -4.02
C GLN A 108 -13.58 -6.15 -2.84
N ALA A 109 -12.30 -6.45 -2.99
CA ALA A 109 -11.50 -7.07 -1.93
C ALA A 109 -11.28 -6.10 -0.77
N ASN A 110 -11.84 -6.44 0.40
CA ASN A 110 -11.47 -5.84 1.68
C ASN A 110 -10.14 -6.47 2.15
N LEU A 111 -9.33 -5.71 2.91
CA LEU A 111 -8.04 -6.11 3.48
C LEU A 111 -8.00 -7.57 3.97
N PHE A 112 -9.03 -8.04 4.67
CA PHE A 112 -9.12 -9.44 5.15
C PHE A 112 -8.90 -10.52 4.08
N GLN A 113 -9.34 -10.29 2.84
CA GLN A 113 -9.11 -11.22 1.72
C GLN A 113 -7.65 -11.26 1.29
N VAL A 114 -6.95 -10.12 1.33
CA VAL A 114 -5.50 -10.01 1.08
C VAL A 114 -4.68 -10.77 2.15
N TRP A 115 -5.27 -11.06 3.31
CA TRP A 115 -4.66 -11.88 4.36
C TRP A 115 -5.10 -13.35 4.35
N GLY A 116 -5.98 -13.76 3.43
CA GLY A 116 -6.47 -15.14 3.29
C GLY A 116 -7.63 -15.52 4.23
N PHE A 117 -8.14 -14.59 5.04
CA PHE A 117 -9.23 -14.85 5.97
C PHE A 117 -10.59 -14.68 5.28
N LYS A 118 -11.35 -15.77 5.17
CA LYS A 118 -12.80 -15.68 4.90
C LYS A 118 -13.47 -15.02 6.11
N ARG A 119 -14.27 -13.97 5.87
CA ARG A 119 -15.20 -13.45 6.90
C ARG A 119 -16.33 -14.46 7.03
N ASN A 120 -16.54 -15.01 8.22
CA ASN A 120 -17.73 -15.80 8.52
C ASN A 120 -18.98 -14.95 8.27
N GLY A 121 -20.00 -15.55 7.64
CA GLY A 121 -21.28 -14.90 7.45
C GLY A 121 -21.91 -14.59 8.81
N ALA A 122 -22.21 -13.32 9.07
CA ALA A 122 -23.26 -13.00 10.03
C ALA A 122 -24.58 -13.20 9.29
N ALA A 123 -25.53 -13.89 9.92
CA ALA A 123 -26.83 -14.16 9.32
C ALA A 123 -27.58 -12.84 9.02
N GLU A 124 -28.40 -12.86 7.98
CA GLU A 124 -29.45 -11.86 7.80
C GLU A 124 -30.56 -12.17 8.82
N SER A 125 -30.98 -11.17 9.58
CA SER A 125 -32.12 -11.26 10.49
C SER A 125 -32.91 -9.96 10.40
N ASP A 126 -34.02 -9.99 9.67
CA ASP A 126 -34.92 -8.85 9.56
C ASP A 126 -35.66 -8.62 10.89
N SER A 127 -35.40 -7.48 11.52
CA SER A 127 -36.33 -6.86 12.47
C SER A 127 -36.13 -5.34 12.49
N ALA A 128 -37.15 -4.62 12.04
CA ALA A 128 -37.15 -3.16 11.99
C ALA A 128 -38.05 -2.58 13.10
N SER A 129 -37.44 -2.20 14.22
CA SER A 129 -38.06 -1.39 15.27
C SER A 129 -36.97 -0.80 16.17
N SER A 130 -37.11 0.39 16.77
CA SER A 130 -37.83 1.61 16.38
C SER A 130 -37.31 2.73 17.30
N ILE A 131 -37.36 4.00 16.88
CA ILE A 131 -36.83 5.11 17.68
C ILE A 131 -37.73 5.35 18.91
N GLU A 132 -37.15 5.34 20.11
CA GLU A 132 -37.74 6.00 21.27
C GLU A 132 -37.06 7.35 21.51
N SER A 133 -37.83 8.42 21.33
CA SER A 133 -37.54 9.78 21.79
C SER A 133 -38.84 10.41 22.28
N CYS A 134 -38.78 11.18 23.36
CA CYS A 134 -39.93 11.50 24.20
C CYS A 134 -41.13 12.15 23.48
N LYS A 135 -42.35 11.81 23.94
CA LYS A 135 -43.58 12.57 23.65
C LYS A 135 -43.53 13.95 24.32
N PRO A 136 -44.37 14.90 23.85
CA PRO A 136 -45.55 15.20 24.68
C PRO A 136 -46.90 15.11 23.95
N ASN A 137 -47.96 15.08 24.76
CA ASN A 137 -49.36 15.55 24.61
C ASN A 137 -49.71 16.39 23.36
N GLN A 138 -50.96 16.45 22.86
CA GLN A 138 -52.26 15.79 23.12
C GLN A 138 -53.26 16.32 22.06
N CYS A 139 -54.09 15.47 21.45
CA CYS A 139 -55.55 15.67 21.27
C CYS A 139 -56.18 14.56 20.39
N ASP A 140 -57.38 14.12 20.79
CA ASP A 140 -58.65 14.06 20.02
C ASP A 140 -58.61 13.80 18.49
N SER A 141 -59.47 12.95 17.91
CA SER A 141 -60.60 12.17 18.48
C SER A 141 -61.02 10.98 17.58
N PHE A 142 -61.81 10.05 18.15
CA PHE A 142 -62.68 9.11 17.39
C PHE A 142 -63.80 9.94 16.72
N THR A 143 -64.45 9.59 15.59
CA THR A 143 -64.91 8.32 14.98
C THR A 143 -64.94 8.47 13.43
N GLY A 144 -65.27 7.50 12.55
CA GLY A 144 -65.56 6.07 12.66
C GLY A 144 -66.57 5.58 11.58
N GLY A 145 -66.39 4.36 11.05
CA GLY A 145 -67.38 3.64 10.20
C GLY A 145 -67.09 3.54 8.68
N GLY A 146 -67.58 2.47 8.06
CA GLY A 146 -67.64 2.28 6.59
C GLY A 146 -66.73 1.18 6.02
N GLU A 147 -67.27 0.00 5.71
CA GLU A 147 -66.56 -1.11 5.02
C GLU A 147 -66.92 -1.21 3.53
N SER A 148 -65.93 -1.54 2.69
CA SER A 148 -66.08 -2.06 1.30
C SER A 148 -66.73 -1.09 0.27
N VAL A 149 -66.64 -1.25 -1.06
CA VAL A 149 -66.40 -2.41 -1.94
C VAL A 149 -65.52 -2.03 -3.16
N GLU A 150 -64.75 -2.99 -3.69
CA GLU A 150 -64.17 -3.11 -5.06
C GLU A 150 -63.19 -2.08 -5.69
N SER A 151 -61.96 -2.57 -5.88
CA SER A 151 -61.36 -2.85 -7.21
C SER A 151 -61.28 -1.77 -8.29
N LYS A 152 -60.05 -1.27 -8.53
CA LYS A 152 -59.48 -1.18 -9.90
C LYS A 152 -57.95 -1.24 -9.91
N SER A 153 -57.40 -2.13 -10.74
CA SER A 153 -55.96 -2.28 -10.93
C SER A 153 -55.40 -1.17 -11.82
N SER A 154 -54.20 -0.68 -11.48
CA SER A 154 -53.42 0.19 -12.37
C SER A 154 -51.93 -0.14 -12.30
N HIS A 155 -51.39 -0.69 -13.39
CA HIS A 155 -49.98 -1.06 -13.48
C HIS A 155 -49.10 0.19 -13.66
N LYS A 156 -48.64 0.80 -12.54
CA LYS A 156 -47.52 1.74 -12.62
C LYS A 156 -46.22 0.99 -12.88
N ARG A 157 -45.66 1.18 -14.09
CA ARG A 157 -44.32 0.72 -14.46
C ARG A 157 -43.30 1.23 -13.43
N LYS A 158 -42.47 0.33 -12.93
CA LYS A 158 -41.43 0.64 -11.95
C LYS A 158 -40.19 1.16 -12.68
N GLU A 159 -40.20 2.44 -13.04
CA GLU A 159 -39.05 3.09 -13.66
C GLU A 159 -37.80 2.91 -12.78
N SER A 160 -36.72 2.45 -13.40
CA SER A 160 -35.42 2.30 -12.75
C SER A 160 -34.83 3.68 -12.52
N ARG A 161 -35.04 4.23 -11.32
CA ARG A 161 -34.21 5.32 -10.80
C ARG A 161 -32.75 4.87 -10.86
N GLU A 162 -31.99 5.42 -11.80
CA GLU A 162 -30.53 5.35 -11.71
C GLU A 162 -30.10 6.07 -10.43
N GLU A 163 -29.37 5.36 -9.57
CA GLU A 163 -28.70 6.00 -8.44
C GLU A 163 -27.63 6.94 -8.99
N VAL A 164 -27.95 8.24 -9.06
CA VAL A 164 -27.01 9.30 -9.41
C VAL A 164 -25.85 9.25 -8.43
N ARG A 165 -24.76 8.61 -8.84
CA ARG A 165 -23.53 8.49 -8.06
C ARG A 165 -22.89 9.85 -7.95
N VAL A 166 -23.22 10.58 -6.88
CA VAL A 166 -22.58 11.84 -6.51
C VAL A 166 -21.06 11.66 -6.54
N THR A 167 -20.43 12.21 -7.57
CA THR A 167 -18.99 12.13 -7.77
C THR A 167 -18.32 12.94 -6.67
N ARG A 168 -17.41 12.30 -5.92
CA ARG A 168 -16.70 12.99 -4.84
C ARG A 168 -15.67 13.92 -5.45
N THR A 169 -15.80 15.22 -5.23
CA THR A 169 -14.82 16.21 -5.70
C THR A 169 -13.46 15.96 -5.06
N CYS A 170 -12.39 15.97 -5.86
CA CYS A 170 -11.02 15.85 -5.36
C CYS A 170 -10.64 17.12 -4.56
N PRO A 171 -10.19 17.00 -3.29
CA PRO A 171 -9.87 18.16 -2.45
C PRO A 171 -8.57 18.84 -2.87
N PHE A 172 -8.46 20.15 -2.62
CA PHE A 172 -7.31 20.96 -3.03
C PHE A 172 -5.95 20.42 -2.55
N TYR A 173 -5.88 19.87 -1.34
CA TYR A 173 -4.64 19.32 -0.75
C TYR A 173 -4.18 18.00 -1.39
N LYS A 174 -4.90 17.50 -2.41
CA LYS A 174 -4.49 16.37 -3.26
C LYS A 174 -4.23 16.78 -4.72
N LYS A 175 -4.27 18.07 -5.04
CA LYS A 175 -3.87 18.64 -6.34
C LYS A 175 -2.56 19.42 -6.18
N ILE A 176 -1.70 19.40 -7.19
CA ILE A 176 -0.49 20.23 -7.25
C ILE A 176 -0.74 21.43 -8.20
N PRO A 177 -0.87 22.68 -7.68
CA PRO A 177 -1.12 23.86 -8.50
C PRO A 177 -0.05 24.08 -9.59
N GLY A 178 -0.42 24.74 -10.67
CA GLY A 178 0.45 24.92 -11.84
C GLY A 178 0.67 23.64 -12.67
N THR A 179 0.10 22.50 -12.26
CA THR A 179 0.20 21.22 -12.97
C THR A 179 -1.17 20.59 -13.18
N SER A 180 -1.23 19.56 -14.02
CA SER A 180 -2.38 18.65 -14.17
C SER A 180 -2.27 17.41 -13.28
N PHE A 181 -1.59 17.50 -12.12
CA PHE A 181 -1.27 16.35 -11.27
C PHE A 181 -2.11 16.26 -10.00
N THR A 182 -2.31 15.03 -9.53
CA THR A 182 -2.88 14.73 -8.22
C THR A 182 -2.05 13.69 -7.46
N VAL A 183 -2.14 13.69 -6.12
CA VAL A 183 -1.43 12.74 -5.25
C VAL A 183 -2.41 12.00 -4.34
N ASP A 184 -2.32 10.67 -4.32
CA ASP A 184 -3.14 9.77 -3.50
C ASP A 184 -4.65 10.02 -3.68
N ALA A 185 -5.07 10.23 -4.93
CA ALA A 185 -6.39 10.79 -5.31
C ALA A 185 -7.35 9.78 -5.98
N PHE A 186 -7.12 8.48 -5.78
CA PHE A 186 -7.76 7.42 -6.57
C PHE A 186 -9.26 7.20 -6.27
N ARG A 187 -9.78 7.75 -5.15
CA ARG A 187 -11.18 7.60 -4.70
C ARG A 187 -12.20 8.58 -5.31
N TYR A 188 -11.76 9.46 -6.21
CA TYR A 188 -12.58 10.56 -6.74
C TYR A 188 -13.14 10.29 -8.16
N GLY A 189 -12.80 9.15 -8.77
CA GLY A 189 -13.16 8.83 -10.15
C GLY A 189 -12.21 9.49 -11.15
N CYS A 190 -12.71 9.82 -12.35
CA CYS A 190 -11.96 10.65 -13.29
C CYS A 190 -11.92 12.09 -12.77
N ILE A 191 -10.72 12.64 -12.57
CA ILE A 191 -10.55 14.01 -12.09
C ILE A 191 -10.37 14.92 -13.31
N GLU A 192 -11.28 15.86 -13.48
CA GLU A 192 -11.22 16.85 -14.56
C GLU A 192 -9.88 17.61 -14.55
N GLY A 193 -9.25 17.71 -15.73
CA GLY A 193 -7.93 18.31 -15.92
C GLY A 193 -6.75 17.51 -15.38
N CYS A 194 -6.94 16.28 -14.87
CA CYS A 194 -5.86 15.44 -14.35
C CYS A 194 -5.22 14.57 -15.44
N SER A 195 -3.93 14.78 -15.70
CA SER A 195 -3.13 14.01 -16.66
C SER A 195 -2.33 12.87 -16.02
N ALA A 196 -1.92 13.04 -14.75
CA ALA A 196 -1.07 12.10 -14.03
C ALA A 196 -1.48 11.97 -12.56
N TYR A 197 -1.57 10.73 -12.09
CA TYR A 197 -1.98 10.39 -10.73
C TYR A 197 -0.78 9.79 -9.99
N PHE A 198 -0.29 10.45 -8.95
CA PHE A 198 0.82 9.96 -8.15
C PHE A 198 0.31 9.14 -6.96
N LEU A 199 0.93 7.99 -6.70
CA LEU A 199 0.70 7.18 -5.50
C LEU A 199 1.97 7.15 -4.66
N SER A 200 1.93 7.75 -3.46
CA SER A 200 3.09 7.87 -2.58
C SER A 200 3.54 6.53 -2.00
N HIS A 201 2.60 5.65 -1.64
CA HIS A 201 2.87 4.33 -1.05
C HIS A 201 1.63 3.41 -1.07
N PHE A 202 1.83 2.12 -0.77
CA PHE A 202 0.78 1.09 -0.87
C PHE A 202 -0.06 0.87 0.42
N HIS A 203 -0.62 1.93 1.03
CA HIS A 203 -1.67 1.80 2.06
C HIS A 203 -3.07 2.15 1.53
N SER A 204 -4.10 1.50 2.10
CA SER A 204 -5.44 1.39 1.49
C SER A 204 -6.27 2.67 1.45
N ASP A 205 -5.92 3.64 2.27
CA ASP A 205 -6.47 4.98 2.28
C ASP A 205 -5.82 5.86 1.20
N HIS A 206 -4.58 5.60 0.82
CA HIS A 206 -3.87 6.32 -0.23
C HIS A 206 -4.20 5.76 -1.61
N TYR A 207 -4.06 4.44 -1.83
CA TYR A 207 -4.45 3.78 -3.08
C TYR A 207 -5.97 3.60 -3.25
N GLY A 208 -6.76 3.86 -2.21
CA GLY A 208 -8.19 3.55 -2.15
C GLY A 208 -8.95 4.09 -3.36
N GLY A 209 -9.51 3.19 -4.18
CA GLY A 209 -10.15 3.49 -5.47
C GLY A 209 -9.49 2.73 -6.64
N LEU A 210 -8.19 2.46 -6.56
CA LEU A 210 -7.49 1.59 -7.53
C LEU A 210 -8.06 0.16 -7.53
N SER A 211 -8.17 -0.40 -8.73
CA SER A 211 -8.59 -1.78 -9.00
C SER A 211 -8.32 -2.12 -10.47
N LYS A 212 -8.51 -3.39 -10.88
CA LYS A 212 -8.51 -3.82 -12.28
C LYS A 212 -9.46 -3.11 -13.27
N LYS A 213 -10.27 -2.16 -12.79
CA LYS A 213 -11.12 -1.29 -13.61
C LYS A 213 -10.58 0.14 -13.74
N TRP A 214 -9.39 0.42 -13.23
CA TRP A 214 -8.77 1.74 -13.36
C TRP A 214 -8.50 2.04 -14.83
N SER A 215 -8.94 3.22 -15.27
CA SER A 215 -8.80 3.71 -16.64
C SER A 215 -8.77 5.25 -16.73
N HIS A 216 -8.51 5.93 -15.61
CA HIS A 216 -8.63 7.40 -15.51
C HIS A 216 -7.33 8.16 -15.83
N GLY A 217 -6.22 7.44 -16.03
CA GLY A 217 -4.92 8.02 -16.41
C GLY A 217 -3.73 7.20 -15.88
N PRO A 218 -2.49 7.56 -16.26
CA PRO A 218 -1.26 6.95 -15.78
C PRO A 218 -1.05 7.17 -14.27
N ILE A 219 -0.52 6.13 -13.61
CA ILE A 219 -0.20 6.06 -12.19
C ILE A 219 1.32 6.08 -12.03
N TYR A 220 1.85 7.16 -11.44
CA TYR A 220 3.28 7.31 -11.17
C TYR A 220 3.58 6.98 -9.71
N CYS A 221 4.57 6.12 -9.47
CA CYS A 221 4.92 5.64 -8.12
C CYS A 221 6.31 4.98 -8.10
N SER A 222 6.79 4.56 -6.93
CA SER A 222 8.04 3.78 -6.83
C SER A 222 7.88 2.37 -7.43
N PRO A 223 8.97 1.67 -7.83
CA PRO A 223 8.88 0.38 -8.50
C PRO A 223 8.21 -0.69 -7.66
N LEU A 224 8.46 -0.68 -6.34
CA LEU A 224 7.80 -1.57 -5.40
C LEU A 224 6.31 -1.26 -5.24
N THR A 225 5.94 0.03 -5.17
CA THR A 225 4.51 0.42 -5.13
C THR A 225 3.78 -0.01 -6.40
N GLY A 226 4.39 0.18 -7.58
CA GLY A 226 3.83 -0.29 -8.86
C GLY A 226 3.63 -1.81 -8.91
N ARG A 227 4.64 -2.57 -8.49
CA ARG A 227 4.59 -4.05 -8.36
C ARG A 227 3.46 -4.51 -7.42
N LEU A 228 3.28 -3.83 -6.28
CA LEU A 228 2.19 -4.13 -5.34
C LEU A 228 0.81 -3.76 -5.91
N VAL A 229 0.68 -2.63 -6.61
CA VAL A 229 -0.56 -2.21 -7.29
C VAL A 229 -0.98 -3.23 -8.36
N GLN A 230 -0.05 -3.67 -9.22
CA GLN A 230 -0.29 -4.74 -10.19
C GLN A 230 -0.69 -6.05 -9.48
N MET A 231 0.13 -6.52 -8.54
CA MET A 231 -0.02 -7.85 -7.95
C MET A 231 -1.23 -8.00 -7.02
N CYS A 232 -1.58 -6.95 -6.28
CA CYS A 232 -2.62 -7.01 -5.23
C CYS A 232 -3.95 -6.38 -5.64
N LEU A 233 -3.97 -5.43 -6.59
CA LEU A 233 -5.20 -4.77 -7.07
C LEU A 233 -5.55 -5.14 -8.53
N SER A 234 -4.64 -5.84 -9.23
CA SER A 234 -4.78 -6.28 -10.62
C SER A 234 -5.03 -5.13 -11.61
N VAL A 235 -4.48 -3.93 -11.31
CA VAL A 235 -4.45 -2.81 -12.26
C VAL A 235 -3.66 -3.21 -13.51
N ASN A 236 -4.14 -2.81 -14.69
CA ASN A 236 -3.47 -3.07 -15.96
C ASN A 236 -2.08 -2.38 -15.97
N PRO A 237 -0.97 -3.11 -16.25
CA PRO A 237 0.38 -2.54 -16.33
C PRO A 237 0.53 -1.32 -17.25
N LEU A 238 -0.31 -1.20 -18.28
CA LEU A 238 -0.31 -0.03 -19.18
C LEU A 238 -0.62 1.31 -18.49
N TYR A 239 -1.10 1.30 -17.24
CA TYR A 239 -1.28 2.50 -16.41
C TYR A 239 -0.23 2.64 -15.30
N ILE A 240 0.76 1.76 -15.19
CA ILE A 240 1.70 1.74 -14.06
C ILE A 240 3.08 2.20 -14.54
N HIS A 241 3.46 3.40 -14.13
CA HIS A 241 4.72 4.05 -14.50
C HIS A 241 5.64 4.13 -13.27
N PRO A 242 6.51 3.12 -13.06
CA PRO A 242 7.48 3.17 -11.98
C PRO A 242 8.54 4.24 -12.25
N LEU A 243 8.89 5.01 -11.22
CA LEU A 243 9.97 5.99 -11.22
C LEU A 243 11.01 5.57 -10.16
N GLU A 244 12.29 5.54 -10.53
CA GLU A 244 13.37 5.19 -9.60
C GLU A 244 13.66 6.31 -8.58
N PHE A 245 14.14 5.92 -7.40
CA PHE A 245 14.50 6.86 -6.34
C PHE A 245 15.75 7.66 -6.68
N ASN A 246 15.74 8.96 -6.36
CA ASN A 246 16.80 9.95 -6.61
C ASN A 246 17.10 10.23 -8.10
N VAL A 247 16.27 9.73 -9.04
CA VAL A 247 16.35 10.06 -10.47
C VAL A 247 15.37 11.19 -10.79
N GLU A 248 15.78 12.13 -11.65
CA GLU A 248 14.88 13.17 -12.17
C GLU A 248 14.23 12.70 -13.47
N TYR A 249 12.90 12.74 -13.51
CA TYR A 249 12.08 12.42 -14.68
C TYR A 249 11.31 13.66 -15.12
N VAL A 250 11.04 13.81 -16.42
CA VAL A 250 10.11 14.84 -16.92
C VAL A 250 8.75 14.19 -17.21
N VAL A 251 7.75 14.52 -16.40
CA VAL A 251 6.35 14.14 -16.61
C VAL A 251 5.60 15.38 -17.06
N CYS A 252 4.95 15.35 -18.23
CA CYS A 252 4.12 16.46 -18.74
C CYS A 252 4.76 17.88 -18.64
N GLY A 253 6.08 18.00 -18.82
CA GLY A 253 6.82 19.28 -18.71
C GLY A 253 7.24 19.69 -17.29
N VAL A 254 7.00 18.86 -16.28
CA VAL A 254 7.38 19.06 -14.87
C VAL A 254 8.50 18.09 -14.49
N LYS A 255 9.55 18.57 -13.83
CA LYS A 255 10.61 17.72 -13.25
C LYS A 255 10.08 17.02 -12.00
N VAL A 256 10.26 15.72 -11.89
CA VAL A 256 9.79 14.90 -10.76
C VAL A 256 10.91 14.00 -10.24
N THR A 257 11.06 13.93 -8.92
CA THR A 257 12.01 13.03 -8.25
C THR A 257 11.34 12.36 -7.05
N LEU A 258 11.49 11.04 -6.94
CA LEU A 258 11.08 10.28 -5.76
C LEU A 258 12.24 10.19 -4.76
N LEU A 259 11.96 10.40 -3.48
CA LEU A 259 12.93 10.31 -2.38
C LEU A 259 12.37 9.40 -1.28
N GLU A 260 13.22 8.64 -0.59
CA GLU A 260 12.78 7.66 0.41
C GLU A 260 12.03 8.31 1.60
N ALA A 261 10.80 7.86 1.89
CA ALA A 261 9.96 8.45 2.95
C ALA A 261 10.20 7.87 4.36
N ASN A 262 11.00 6.81 4.49
CA ASN A 262 11.31 6.13 5.77
C ASN A 262 10.07 5.60 6.55
N HIS A 263 8.93 5.50 5.86
CA HIS A 263 7.62 5.08 6.38
C HIS A 263 7.43 3.56 6.26
N CYS A 264 6.99 3.07 5.11
CA CYS A 264 6.83 1.64 4.80
C CYS A 264 7.53 1.30 3.46
N PRO A 265 7.74 0.01 3.12
CA PRO A 265 8.54 -0.38 1.95
C PRO A 265 8.06 0.26 0.64
N GLY A 266 8.93 1.04 -0.02
CA GLY A 266 8.63 1.74 -1.26
C GLY A 266 7.85 3.06 -1.11
N ALA A 267 7.67 3.58 0.10
CA ALA A 267 7.02 4.88 0.30
C ALA A 267 7.92 6.05 -0.12
N ALA A 268 7.37 7.00 -0.88
CA ALA A 268 8.13 8.10 -1.46
C ALA A 268 7.63 9.49 -1.02
N LEU A 269 8.57 10.37 -0.65
CA LEU A 269 8.41 11.81 -0.81
C LEU A 269 8.47 12.10 -2.32
N ILE A 270 7.65 13.01 -2.81
CA ILE A 270 7.56 13.36 -4.23
C ILE A 270 7.91 14.84 -4.39
N HIS A 271 9.05 15.12 -5.02
CA HIS A 271 9.44 16.47 -5.40
C HIS A 271 8.93 16.81 -6.80
N PHE A 272 8.41 18.02 -7.00
CA PHE A 272 7.97 18.54 -8.29
C PHE A 272 8.61 19.91 -8.54
N GLY A 273 9.46 20.04 -9.56
CA GLY A 273 10.00 21.31 -10.04
C GLY A 273 9.31 21.75 -11.32
N LEU A 274 8.58 22.87 -11.28
CA LEU A 274 7.87 23.43 -12.43
C LEU A 274 8.78 24.33 -13.26
N SER A 275 8.44 24.50 -14.55
CA SER A 275 9.17 25.36 -15.49
C SER A 275 9.15 26.86 -15.14
N ASN A 276 8.23 27.30 -14.27
CA ASN A 276 8.21 28.65 -13.71
C ASN A 276 9.15 28.83 -12.49
N GLY A 277 9.96 27.82 -12.16
CA GLY A 277 10.86 27.80 -11.00
C GLY A 277 10.21 27.37 -9.67
N GLN A 278 8.89 27.20 -9.62
CA GLN A 278 8.20 26.84 -8.38
C GLN A 278 8.40 25.36 -8.04
N CYS A 279 8.84 25.10 -6.81
CA CYS A 279 9.14 23.76 -6.32
C CYS A 279 8.17 23.32 -5.20
N TYR A 280 7.68 22.09 -5.31
CA TYR A 280 6.78 21.45 -4.35
C TYR A 280 7.40 20.18 -3.79
N LEU A 281 7.19 19.92 -2.49
CA LEU A 281 7.47 18.61 -1.90
C LEU A 281 6.18 18.06 -1.28
N HIS A 282 5.76 16.87 -1.70
CA HIS A 282 4.66 16.14 -1.08
C HIS A 282 5.23 14.93 -0.32
N THR A 283 5.13 14.91 1.01
CA THR A 283 5.75 13.86 1.82
C THR A 283 5.13 12.48 1.63
N GLY A 284 3.88 12.42 1.15
CA GLY A 284 3.05 11.24 1.42
C GLY A 284 2.90 11.09 2.93
N ASP A 285 2.95 9.86 3.41
CA ASP A 285 3.16 9.57 4.83
C ASP A 285 4.64 9.24 5.06
N PHE A 286 5.27 9.86 6.06
CA PHE A 286 6.73 9.84 6.22
C PHE A 286 7.19 9.89 7.68
N ARG A 287 8.38 9.32 7.96
CA ARG A 287 9.09 9.55 9.23
C ARG A 287 10.39 10.31 8.98
N ALA A 288 10.35 11.62 9.22
CA ALA A 288 11.50 12.51 9.16
C ALA A 288 12.70 11.94 9.93
N CYS A 289 13.86 11.93 9.27
CA CYS A 289 15.13 11.50 9.84
C CYS A 289 16.27 12.37 9.30
N LYS A 290 17.43 12.37 9.99
CA LYS A 290 18.58 13.22 9.62
C LYS A 290 19.09 12.92 8.21
N GLN A 291 18.94 11.69 7.73
CA GLN A 291 19.36 11.27 6.38
C GLN A 291 18.66 12.08 5.27
N MET A 292 17.43 12.56 5.49
CA MET A 292 16.73 13.41 4.51
C MET A 292 17.41 14.78 4.32
N GLN A 293 18.24 15.22 5.27
CA GLN A 293 19.03 16.45 5.18
C GLN A 293 20.26 16.29 4.26
N ALA A 294 20.52 15.09 3.76
CA ALA A 294 21.56 14.79 2.78
C ALA A 294 21.00 14.45 1.38
N TYR A 295 19.68 14.50 1.18
CA TYR A 295 19.09 14.28 -0.14
C TYR A 295 19.40 15.46 -1.06
N HIS A 296 20.24 15.26 -2.09
CA HIS A 296 20.74 16.33 -2.96
C HIS A 296 19.63 17.25 -3.51
N THR A 297 18.47 16.71 -3.88
CA THR A 297 17.30 17.49 -4.30
C THR A 297 16.86 18.50 -3.24
N LEU A 298 16.77 18.09 -1.97
CA LEU A 298 16.31 18.92 -0.85
C LEU A 298 17.39 19.87 -0.30
N VAL A 299 18.66 19.60 -0.60
CA VAL A 299 19.80 20.47 -0.25
C VAL A 299 20.00 21.56 -1.31
N ASN A 300 19.82 21.21 -2.59
CA ASN A 300 20.14 22.09 -3.71
C ASN A 300 18.94 22.88 -4.26
N GLN A 301 17.70 22.54 -3.88
CA GLN A 301 16.47 23.21 -4.35
C GLN A 301 15.62 23.65 -3.16
N HIS A 302 15.23 24.93 -3.16
CA HIS A 302 14.33 25.48 -2.14
C HIS A 302 12.88 25.02 -2.41
N VAL A 303 12.21 24.51 -1.37
CA VAL A 303 10.84 24.00 -1.48
C VAL A 303 9.85 25.11 -1.15
N ASN A 304 9.18 25.69 -2.14
CA ASN A 304 8.21 26.76 -1.90
C ASN A 304 6.97 26.25 -1.14
N VAL A 305 6.46 25.07 -1.51
CA VAL A 305 5.23 24.53 -0.91
C VAL A 305 5.41 23.09 -0.46
N LEU A 306 5.33 22.88 0.86
CA LEU A 306 5.44 21.59 1.51
C LEU A 306 4.04 21.04 1.83
N TYR A 307 3.66 19.93 1.20
CA TYR A 307 2.48 19.14 1.54
C TYR A 307 2.90 18.07 2.56
N LEU A 308 2.44 18.20 3.80
CA LEU A 308 3.05 17.58 4.99
C LEU A 308 2.12 16.60 5.70
N ASP A 309 2.61 15.37 5.95
CA ASP A 309 2.05 14.44 6.92
C ASP A 309 1.96 15.10 8.30
N THR A 310 0.74 15.29 8.77
CA THR A 310 0.41 15.92 10.04
C THR A 310 -0.24 14.95 11.04
N THR A 311 -0.06 13.64 10.84
CA THR A 311 -0.61 12.56 11.68
C THR A 311 -0.36 12.79 13.17
N TYR A 312 0.87 13.19 13.51
CA TYR A 312 1.30 13.46 14.89
C TYR A 312 1.73 14.92 15.12
N CYS A 313 1.11 15.89 14.42
CA CYS A 313 1.36 17.33 14.61
C CYS A 313 0.72 17.87 15.92
N ASN A 314 1.16 17.36 17.07
CA ASN A 314 0.81 17.83 18.41
C ASN A 314 1.94 17.46 19.40
N PRO A 315 2.42 18.38 20.27
CA PRO A 315 3.56 18.15 21.17
C PRO A 315 3.52 16.85 21.99
N LYS A 316 2.32 16.40 22.39
CA LYS A 316 2.16 15.16 23.18
C LYS A 316 2.65 13.89 22.47
N TYR A 317 2.79 13.90 21.14
CA TYR A 317 3.26 12.77 20.34
C TYR A 317 4.78 12.84 20.17
N ASN A 318 5.48 12.36 21.18
CA ASN A 318 6.93 12.30 21.24
C ASN A 318 7.30 10.86 21.60
N PHE A 319 7.76 10.07 20.63
CA PHE A 319 8.12 8.66 20.78
C PHE A 319 9.63 8.44 20.60
N PRO A 320 10.19 7.30 21.05
CA PRO A 320 11.62 7.00 20.92
C PRO A 320 12.00 6.62 19.48
N SER A 321 13.28 6.28 19.24
CA SER A 321 13.75 5.87 17.92
C SER A 321 13.11 4.54 17.48
N LYS A 322 13.22 4.18 16.20
CA LYS A 322 12.82 2.84 15.76
C LYS A 322 13.67 1.77 16.47
N GLU A 323 14.97 2.01 16.64
CA GLU A 323 15.95 1.08 17.21
C GLU A 323 15.68 0.74 18.69
N ASP A 324 15.40 1.74 19.54
CA ASP A 324 15.08 1.52 20.97
C ASP A 324 13.91 0.54 21.14
N VAL A 325 12.89 0.69 20.29
CA VAL A 325 11.68 -0.15 20.32
C VAL A 325 11.96 -1.56 19.81
N LEU A 326 12.82 -1.72 18.80
CA LEU A 326 13.26 -3.04 18.33
C LEU A 326 14.05 -3.77 19.43
N ASN A 327 15.00 -3.08 20.07
CA ASN A 327 15.80 -3.61 21.17
C ASN A 327 14.92 -4.01 22.37
N TYR A 328 13.94 -3.17 22.73
CA TYR A 328 12.96 -3.48 23.77
C TYR A 328 12.08 -4.70 23.42
N VAL A 329 11.54 -4.78 22.21
CA VAL A 329 10.73 -5.93 21.75
C VAL A 329 11.53 -7.22 21.80
N VAL A 330 12.81 -7.20 21.39
CA VAL A 330 13.72 -8.34 21.49
C VAL A 330 14.00 -8.71 22.96
N LYS A 331 14.24 -7.72 23.84
CA LYS A 331 14.45 -7.93 25.29
C LYS A 331 13.24 -8.59 25.95
N VAL A 332 12.03 -8.05 25.73
CA VAL A 332 10.77 -8.60 26.26
C VAL A 332 10.56 -10.03 25.75
N THR A 333 10.80 -10.29 24.45
CA THR A 333 10.68 -11.64 23.87
C THR A 333 11.65 -12.64 24.51
N LYS A 334 12.93 -12.26 24.65
CA LYS A 334 13.95 -13.11 25.30
C LYS A 334 13.65 -13.38 26.77
N ASN A 335 13.11 -12.40 27.50
CA ASN A 335 12.74 -12.58 28.91
C ASN A 335 11.50 -13.48 29.07
N GLN A 336 10.46 -13.28 28.26
CA GLN A 336 9.28 -14.15 28.27
C GLN A 336 9.64 -15.61 27.95
N LEU A 337 10.50 -15.85 26.97
CA LEU A 337 10.90 -17.22 26.58
C LEU A 337 11.78 -17.92 27.62
N LYS A 338 12.50 -17.18 28.48
CA LYS A 338 13.21 -17.77 29.64
C LYS A 338 12.25 -18.30 30.71
N VAL A 339 11.16 -17.56 31.00
CA VAL A 339 10.18 -17.91 32.05
C VAL A 339 9.15 -18.91 31.53
N HIS A 340 8.74 -18.76 30.27
CA HIS A 340 7.73 -19.59 29.61
C HIS A 340 8.20 -20.03 28.21
N PRO A 341 9.07 -21.07 28.11
CA PRO A 341 9.64 -21.52 26.83
C PRO A 341 8.61 -21.93 25.77
N LYS A 342 7.42 -22.42 26.20
CA LYS A 342 6.30 -22.74 25.31
C LYS A 342 5.41 -21.52 24.99
N THR A 343 6.01 -20.35 24.76
CA THR A 343 5.27 -19.13 24.34
C THR A 343 5.24 -19.01 22.81
N LEU A 344 4.05 -18.80 22.25
CA LEU A 344 3.85 -18.33 20.88
C LEU A 344 4.06 -16.81 20.82
N VAL A 345 4.91 -16.32 19.92
CA VAL A 345 5.20 -14.89 19.75
C VAL A 345 4.48 -14.37 18.51
N VAL A 346 3.62 -13.37 18.68
CA VAL A 346 2.79 -12.80 17.61
C VAL A 346 3.13 -11.33 17.40
N VAL A 347 3.39 -10.91 16.15
CA VAL A 347 3.54 -9.50 15.80
C VAL A 347 2.39 -9.06 14.90
N GLY A 348 1.74 -7.96 15.25
CA GLY A 348 0.69 -7.33 14.45
C GLY A 348 1.28 -6.43 13.36
N ALA A 349 0.80 -6.58 12.12
CA ALA A 349 1.21 -5.76 10.99
C ALA A 349 0.01 -5.32 10.10
N TYR A 350 0.29 -4.38 9.19
CA TYR A 350 -0.59 -3.99 8.09
C TYR A 350 -0.21 -4.78 6.82
N SER A 351 -0.83 -4.50 5.65
CA SER A 351 -0.47 -5.17 4.38
C SER A 351 1.04 -5.07 4.10
N ILE A 352 1.59 -3.86 4.23
CA ILE A 352 3.02 -3.55 4.30
C ILE A 352 3.28 -2.59 5.48
N GLY A 353 4.49 -2.56 6.02
CA GLY A 353 4.83 -1.82 7.23
C GLY A 353 4.92 -2.74 8.46
N LYS A 354 5.76 -2.33 9.42
CA LYS A 354 6.18 -3.05 10.64
C LYS A 354 7.16 -4.23 10.43
N GLU A 355 7.71 -4.41 9.24
CA GLU A 355 8.69 -5.49 8.90
C GLU A 355 9.82 -5.63 9.93
N CYS A 356 10.48 -4.52 10.26
CA CYS A 356 11.66 -4.52 11.13
C CYS A 356 11.35 -5.08 12.52
N VAL A 357 10.10 -5.01 13.00
CA VAL A 357 9.71 -5.49 14.33
C VAL A 357 9.82 -7.00 14.45
N TYR A 358 9.32 -7.74 13.46
CA TYR A 358 9.43 -9.20 13.46
C TYR A 358 10.77 -9.68 12.89
N LEU A 359 11.41 -8.94 11.98
CA LEU A 359 12.79 -9.21 11.56
C LEU A 359 13.79 -9.09 12.73
N ALA A 360 13.66 -8.08 13.61
CA ALA A 360 14.53 -7.95 14.77
C ALA A 360 14.42 -9.15 15.73
N ILE A 361 13.21 -9.65 16.00
CA ILE A 361 13.00 -10.88 16.78
C ILE A 361 13.61 -12.09 16.07
N SER A 362 13.34 -12.24 14.76
CA SER A 362 13.84 -13.34 13.93
C SER A 362 15.37 -13.43 13.96
N LYS A 363 16.05 -12.31 13.66
CA LYS A 363 17.51 -12.18 13.65
C LYS A 363 18.12 -12.38 15.05
N ALA A 364 17.53 -11.78 16.09
CA ALA A 364 18.08 -11.84 17.44
C ALA A 364 17.86 -13.17 18.17
N LEU A 365 17.03 -14.09 17.64
CA LEU A 365 16.81 -15.44 18.19
C LEU A 365 17.10 -16.58 17.19
N GLY A 366 17.48 -16.28 15.94
CA GLY A 366 17.79 -17.29 14.92
C GLY A 366 16.58 -18.07 14.39
N VAL A 367 15.38 -17.48 14.43
CA VAL A 367 14.11 -18.19 14.11
C VAL A 367 13.41 -17.63 12.88
N LYS A 368 12.84 -18.52 12.06
CA LYS A 368 12.04 -18.13 10.87
C LYS A 368 10.71 -17.48 11.28
N ILE A 369 10.10 -16.73 10.37
CA ILE A 369 8.88 -15.95 10.55
C ILE A 369 7.72 -16.63 9.81
N TYR A 370 6.71 -17.11 10.53
CA TYR A 370 5.49 -17.59 9.90
C TYR A 370 4.59 -16.44 9.45
N ALA A 371 4.13 -16.51 8.20
CA ALA A 371 3.13 -15.64 7.63
C ALA A 371 2.21 -16.43 6.70
N THR A 372 0.95 -16.00 6.55
CA THR A 372 -0.02 -16.64 5.62
C THR A 372 0.47 -16.53 4.18
N ALA A 373 0.07 -17.46 3.31
CA ALA A 373 0.57 -17.52 1.92
C ALA A 373 0.38 -16.21 1.15
N SER A 374 -0.75 -15.52 1.37
CA SER A 374 -1.03 -14.24 0.73
C SER A 374 -0.16 -13.09 1.28
N ARG A 375 0.17 -13.09 2.59
CA ARG A 375 1.19 -12.18 3.13
C ARG A 375 2.58 -12.51 2.59
N ARG A 376 2.97 -13.78 2.53
CA ARG A 376 4.29 -14.17 1.98
C ARG A 376 4.45 -13.68 0.54
N LYS A 377 3.42 -13.76 -0.31
CA LYS A 377 3.45 -13.20 -1.66
C LYS A 377 3.78 -11.69 -1.68
N ILE A 378 3.23 -10.92 -0.73
CA ILE A 378 3.56 -9.49 -0.58
C ILE A 378 5.00 -9.29 -0.11
N LEU A 379 5.45 -10.01 0.92
CA LEU A 379 6.80 -9.86 1.48
C LEU A 379 7.91 -10.28 0.51
N LEU A 380 7.68 -11.33 -0.29
CA LEU A 380 8.60 -11.75 -1.34
C LEU A 380 8.72 -10.71 -2.46
N ALA A 381 7.64 -9.99 -2.78
CA ALA A 381 7.66 -8.93 -3.79
C ALA A 381 8.55 -7.73 -3.41
N PHE A 382 9.03 -7.64 -2.17
CA PHE A 382 9.99 -6.61 -1.74
C PHE A 382 11.41 -6.85 -2.30
N GLY A 383 11.75 -8.11 -2.64
CA GLY A 383 13.10 -8.48 -3.12
C GLY A 383 14.18 -8.48 -2.05
N TRP A 384 13.81 -8.47 -0.76
CA TRP A 384 14.76 -8.42 0.36
C TRP A 384 15.17 -9.84 0.79
N SER A 385 16.42 -10.24 0.52
CA SER A 385 16.94 -11.58 0.85
C SER A 385 16.84 -11.95 2.33
N GLU A 386 17.29 -11.06 3.22
CA GLU A 386 17.17 -11.26 4.68
C GLU A 386 15.72 -11.54 5.13
N LEU A 387 14.72 -10.97 4.44
CA LEU A 387 13.31 -11.24 4.70
C LEU A 387 12.84 -12.55 4.04
N SER A 388 13.10 -12.78 2.75
CA SER A 388 12.67 -14.00 2.04
C SER A 388 13.18 -15.26 2.73
N ASP A 389 14.47 -15.26 3.06
CA ASP A 389 15.17 -16.40 3.62
C ASP A 389 14.71 -16.66 5.05
N SER A 390 14.26 -15.62 5.75
CA SER A 390 13.68 -15.70 7.09
C SER A 390 12.22 -16.14 7.11
N LEU A 391 11.50 -16.25 5.99
CA LEU A 391 10.10 -16.68 5.99
C LEU A 391 9.93 -18.18 6.25
N CYS A 392 8.75 -18.55 6.78
CA CYS A 392 8.34 -19.93 6.99
C CYS A 392 6.96 -20.22 6.38
N ILE A 393 6.83 -21.38 5.71
CA ILE A 393 5.59 -21.82 5.08
C ILE A 393 4.58 -22.38 6.09
N ASN A 394 5.07 -23.08 7.14
CA ASN A 394 4.28 -23.82 8.11
C ASN A 394 4.44 -23.24 9.53
N GLY A 395 3.33 -22.88 10.17
CA GLY A 395 3.32 -22.34 11.53
C GLY A 395 3.84 -23.32 12.59
N ASN A 396 3.78 -24.63 12.33
CA ASN A 396 4.32 -25.63 13.25
C ASN A 396 5.86 -25.60 13.32
N ASN A 397 6.56 -24.93 12.40
CA ASN A 397 8.03 -24.96 12.33
C ASN A 397 8.71 -23.77 13.05
N THR A 398 7.97 -22.78 13.54
CA THR A 398 8.50 -21.63 14.31
C THR A 398 7.54 -21.25 15.44
N PHE A 399 7.97 -20.38 16.37
CA PHE A 399 7.08 -19.71 17.33
C PHE A 399 6.79 -18.24 16.98
N LEU A 400 7.42 -17.67 15.95
CA LEU A 400 7.29 -16.26 15.58
C LEU A 400 6.31 -16.10 14.41
N HIS A 401 5.10 -15.60 14.69
CA HIS A 401 4.00 -15.51 13.73
C HIS A 401 3.60 -14.04 13.47
N VAL A 402 3.29 -13.68 12.22
CA VAL A 402 2.80 -12.34 11.86
C VAL A 402 1.32 -12.40 11.50
N LEU A 403 0.50 -11.59 12.19
CA LEU A 403 -0.96 -11.55 12.04
C LEU A 403 -1.46 -10.13 11.69
N PRO A 404 -2.69 -10.00 11.14
CA PRO A 404 -3.30 -8.69 10.95
C PRO A 404 -3.46 -7.95 12.28
N MET A 405 -3.16 -6.65 12.31
CA MET A 405 -3.34 -5.81 13.51
C MET A 405 -4.75 -5.91 14.13
N SER A 406 -5.78 -6.15 13.32
CA SER A 406 -7.16 -6.34 13.76
C SER A 406 -7.39 -7.60 14.61
N SER A 407 -6.56 -8.63 14.43
CA SER A 407 -6.62 -9.93 15.12
C SER A 407 -5.88 -9.95 16.46
N LEU A 408 -5.12 -8.92 16.83
CA LEU A 408 -4.44 -8.84 18.12
C LEU A 408 -5.39 -8.35 19.22
N ARG A 409 -6.38 -9.19 19.52
CA ARG A 409 -7.37 -9.08 20.60
C ARG A 409 -7.29 -10.36 21.45
N LEU A 410 -7.60 -10.29 22.74
CA LEU A 410 -7.43 -11.42 23.66
C LEU A 410 -8.20 -12.67 23.20
N GLU A 411 -9.44 -12.49 22.77
CA GLU A 411 -10.33 -13.56 22.30
C GLU A 411 -9.81 -14.17 20.98
N SER A 412 -9.46 -13.33 20.00
CA SER A 412 -8.91 -13.77 18.71
C SER A 412 -7.55 -14.47 18.85
N LEU A 413 -6.69 -14.03 19.76
CA LEU A 413 -5.43 -14.70 20.08
C LEU A 413 -5.65 -16.01 20.84
N LYS A 414 -6.64 -16.08 21.74
CA LYS A 414 -7.04 -17.32 22.43
C LYS A 414 -7.52 -18.37 21.43
N ASP A 415 -8.33 -17.98 20.45
CA ASP A 415 -8.80 -18.87 19.40
C ASP A 415 -7.66 -19.30 18.46
N TYR A 416 -6.77 -18.38 18.08
CA TYR A 416 -5.59 -18.71 17.28
C TYR A 416 -4.62 -19.67 17.99
N MET A 417 -4.47 -19.55 19.31
CA MET A 417 -3.65 -20.46 20.11
C MET A 417 -4.19 -21.89 20.13
N LYS A 418 -5.51 -22.10 20.00
CA LYS A 418 -6.12 -23.45 19.96
C LYS A 418 -5.55 -24.32 18.83
N THR A 419 -5.21 -23.71 17.69
CA THR A 419 -4.58 -24.37 16.53
C THR A 419 -3.20 -24.96 16.87
N TYR A 420 -2.53 -24.45 17.91
CA TYR A 420 -1.17 -24.86 18.32
C TYR A 420 -1.09 -25.33 19.78
N LYS A 421 -2.23 -25.73 20.37
CA LYS A 421 -2.42 -26.06 21.80
C LYS A 421 -1.41 -27.08 22.38
N GLU A 422 -0.89 -27.98 21.54
CA GLU A 422 0.05 -29.04 21.93
C GLU A 422 1.50 -28.53 22.03
N LYS A 423 1.81 -27.45 21.31
CA LYS A 423 3.16 -26.86 21.26
C LYS A 423 3.30 -25.62 22.16
N TYR A 424 2.26 -24.80 22.27
CA TYR A 424 2.28 -23.52 23.00
C TYR A 424 1.26 -23.45 24.12
N THR A 425 1.73 -23.03 25.30
CA THR A 425 0.92 -22.86 26.52
C THR A 425 0.69 -21.39 26.88
N ALA A 426 1.33 -20.45 26.18
CA ALA A 426 1.15 -19.00 26.37
C ALA A 426 1.28 -18.23 25.04
N VAL A 427 0.79 -16.98 25.00
CA VAL A 427 0.93 -16.06 23.87
C VAL A 427 1.51 -14.72 24.33
N LEU A 428 2.59 -14.29 23.68
CA LEU A 428 3.12 -12.94 23.76
C LEU A 428 2.82 -12.22 22.44
N ALA A 429 2.03 -11.16 22.47
CA ALA A 429 1.66 -10.41 21.28
C ALA A 429 2.16 -8.96 21.33
N PHE A 430 2.74 -8.48 20.23
CA PHE A 430 3.17 -7.09 20.05
C PHE A 430 2.27 -6.37 19.05
N ARG A 431 1.72 -5.22 19.45
CA ARG A 431 0.97 -4.27 18.62
C ARG A 431 1.83 -3.02 18.40
N PRO A 432 2.56 -2.90 17.27
CA PRO A 432 3.47 -1.77 17.06
C PRO A 432 2.70 -0.56 16.51
N THR A 433 2.50 0.47 17.35
CA THR A 433 1.61 1.62 17.09
C THR A 433 2.14 2.90 17.74
N GLY A 434 2.15 4.05 17.03
CA GLY A 434 2.69 5.30 17.57
C GLY A 434 1.77 6.06 18.56
N TRP A 435 0.44 5.93 18.43
CA TRP A 435 -0.52 6.83 19.09
C TRP A 435 -0.71 6.63 20.61
N THR A 436 -0.44 5.43 21.13
CA THR A 436 -0.82 5.02 22.50
C THR A 436 0.13 5.48 23.60
N PHE A 437 1.04 6.42 23.32
CA PHE A 437 2.18 6.73 24.18
C PHE A 437 2.27 8.21 24.53
N SER A 438 2.54 8.48 25.81
CA SER A 438 2.83 9.81 26.34
C SER A 438 4.35 9.98 26.51
N GLU A 439 4.80 11.24 26.66
CA GLU A 439 6.22 11.58 26.77
C GLU A 439 6.97 10.80 27.87
N LYS A 440 6.29 10.38 28.94
CA LYS A 440 6.91 9.57 30.00
C LYS A 440 7.45 8.23 29.48
N ILE A 441 6.74 7.61 28.53
CA ILE A 441 7.11 6.30 27.95
C ILE A 441 8.17 6.44 26.83
N ARG A 442 8.45 7.66 26.38
CA ARG A 442 9.60 7.95 25.50
C ARG A 442 10.92 7.77 26.23
N ASN A 443 10.96 8.22 27.48
CA ASN A 443 12.19 8.27 28.27
C ASN A 443 12.47 6.93 28.98
N ASP A 444 11.44 6.11 29.20
CA ASP A 444 11.56 4.75 29.74
C ASP A 444 10.50 3.82 29.13
N LEU A 445 10.98 2.83 28.36
CA LEU A 445 10.14 1.80 27.72
C LEU A 445 9.70 0.70 28.72
N GLU A 446 10.36 0.56 29.87
CA GLU A 446 9.96 -0.39 30.91
C GLU A 446 8.62 0.03 31.59
N LEU A 447 8.23 1.30 31.44
CA LEU A 447 6.90 1.80 31.86
C LEU A 447 5.73 1.27 31.02
N ILE A 448 5.98 0.55 29.93
CA ILE A 448 4.93 -0.05 29.09
C ILE A 448 4.25 -1.19 29.86
N LYS A 449 3.03 -0.92 30.33
CA LYS A 449 2.15 -1.93 30.95
C LYS A 449 1.41 -2.72 29.85
N PRO A 450 1.64 -4.04 29.72
CA PRO A 450 0.89 -4.86 28.77
C PRO A 450 -0.54 -5.14 29.28
N ILE A 451 -1.40 -5.57 28.36
CA ILE A 451 -2.71 -6.13 28.68
C ILE A 451 -2.56 -7.65 28.81
N SER A 452 -2.62 -8.18 30.03
CA SER A 452 -2.52 -9.62 30.31
C SER A 452 -3.85 -10.17 30.83
N LYS A 453 -4.26 -11.35 30.34
CA LYS A 453 -5.44 -12.08 30.80
C LYS A 453 -5.19 -13.58 30.69
N GLY A 454 -4.97 -14.24 31.83
CA GLY A 454 -4.51 -15.64 31.86
C GLY A 454 -3.14 -15.78 31.20
N ASN A 455 -3.03 -16.70 30.25
CA ASN A 455 -1.79 -17.02 29.54
C ASN A 455 -1.52 -16.17 28.28
N ILE A 456 -2.26 -15.07 28.07
CA ILE A 456 -2.11 -14.16 26.93
C ILE A 456 -1.70 -12.78 27.43
N THR A 457 -0.59 -12.27 26.89
CA THR A 457 -0.02 -10.96 27.21
C THR A 457 0.15 -10.15 25.92
N ILE A 458 -0.45 -8.96 25.85
CA ILE A 458 -0.41 -8.07 24.68
C ILE A 458 0.32 -6.77 25.06
N TYR A 459 1.50 -6.55 24.49
CA TYR A 459 2.20 -5.26 24.54
C TYR A 459 1.75 -4.38 23.37
N GLY A 460 1.30 -3.16 23.65
CA GLY A 460 1.46 -2.07 22.69
C GLY A 460 2.92 -1.61 22.72
N VAL A 461 3.54 -1.29 21.59
CA VAL A 461 4.91 -0.74 21.54
C VAL A 461 5.03 0.47 20.59
N PRO A 462 5.81 1.51 20.91
CA PRO A 462 5.81 2.82 20.22
C PRO A 462 6.51 2.84 18.85
N TYR A 463 6.42 1.76 18.06
CA TYR A 463 7.04 1.70 16.73
C TYR A 463 6.23 2.52 15.70
N SER A 464 6.53 3.82 15.65
CA SER A 464 5.99 4.74 14.64
C SER A 464 6.75 4.67 13.32
N GLU A 465 5.98 4.70 12.23
CA GLU A 465 6.46 4.92 10.85
C GLU A 465 6.02 6.30 10.33
N HIS A 466 5.44 7.15 11.19
CA HIS A 466 5.25 8.58 10.94
C HIS A 466 6.17 9.40 11.85
N SER A 467 6.44 10.63 11.44
CA SER A 467 7.23 11.62 12.18
C SER A 467 6.61 11.96 13.55
N SER A 468 7.43 12.04 14.61
CA SER A 468 7.05 12.65 15.89
C SER A 468 6.91 14.17 15.77
N PHE A 469 6.34 14.85 16.78
CA PHE A 469 6.27 16.32 16.76
C PHE A 469 7.65 17.00 16.68
N THR A 470 8.69 16.39 17.28
CA THR A 470 10.07 16.91 17.23
C THR A 470 10.77 16.58 15.92
N GLU A 471 10.47 15.41 15.33
CA GLU A 471 10.96 15.02 14.00
C GLU A 471 10.33 15.91 12.89
N LEU A 472 9.02 16.18 12.96
CA LEU A 472 8.32 17.14 12.08
C LEU A 472 8.93 18.54 12.16
N ARG A 473 9.13 19.05 13.39
CA ARG A 473 9.75 20.36 13.60
C ARG A 473 11.13 20.43 12.94
N GLY A 474 12.00 19.46 13.20
CA GLY A 474 13.35 19.43 12.66
C GLY A 474 13.39 19.40 11.12
N PHE A 475 12.45 18.69 10.49
CA PHE A 475 12.33 18.64 9.03
C PHE A 475 11.84 19.95 8.43
N VAL A 476 10.82 20.59 9.03
CA VAL A 476 10.32 21.89 8.59
C VAL A 476 11.37 23.00 8.77
N GLN A 477 12.11 22.98 9.89
CA GLN A 477 13.17 23.96 10.15
C GLN A 477 14.41 23.76 9.24
N PHE A 478 14.61 22.56 8.70
CA PHE A 478 15.60 22.30 7.65
C PHE A 478 15.14 22.84 6.29
N LEU A 479 13.92 22.50 5.84
CA LEU A 479 13.43 22.89 4.50
C LEU A 479 13.10 24.38 4.36
N ARG A 480 12.72 25.05 5.45
CA ARG A 480 12.26 26.45 5.48
C ARG A 480 11.27 26.83 4.34
N PRO A 481 10.17 26.08 4.13
CA PRO A 481 9.25 26.32 3.02
C PRO A 481 8.39 27.57 3.22
N ASP A 482 8.07 28.28 2.13
CA ASP A 482 7.22 29.48 2.15
C ASP A 482 5.80 29.16 2.63
N LYS A 483 5.31 27.94 2.37
CA LYS A 483 3.95 27.51 2.66
C LYS A 483 3.87 26.03 3.05
N ILE A 484 3.13 25.74 4.11
CA ILE A 484 2.84 24.37 4.55
C ILE A 484 1.35 24.06 4.37
N VAL A 485 1.06 22.98 3.64
CA VAL A 485 -0.26 22.41 3.42
C VAL A 485 -0.36 21.11 4.23
N PRO A 486 -1.11 21.07 5.34
CA PRO A 486 -1.32 19.81 6.07
C PRO A 486 -2.15 18.84 5.23
N THR A 487 -1.76 17.56 5.18
CA THR A 487 -2.51 16.50 4.47
C THR A 487 -3.42 15.70 5.41
N VAL A 488 -3.06 15.61 6.70
CA VAL A 488 -3.75 14.80 7.73
C VAL A 488 -4.39 15.71 8.78
N ASN A 489 -5.40 15.21 9.51
CA ASN A 489 -6.11 15.95 10.57
C ASN A 489 -6.83 17.25 10.12
N VAL A 490 -7.01 17.43 8.80
CA VAL A 490 -7.53 18.68 8.19
C VAL A 490 -9.02 18.95 8.39
N GLY A 491 -9.82 17.98 8.86
CA GLY A 491 -11.28 18.12 8.92
C GLY A 491 -11.78 19.21 9.89
N ASN A 492 -11.14 19.35 11.05
CA ASN A 492 -11.58 20.26 12.11
C ASN A 492 -10.86 21.62 12.05
N ALA A 493 -11.63 22.72 12.16
CA ALA A 493 -11.08 24.08 12.05
C ALA A 493 -10.08 24.45 13.15
N ALA A 494 -10.39 24.12 14.42
CA ALA A 494 -9.48 24.38 15.54
C ALA A 494 -8.21 23.51 15.45
N THR A 495 -8.31 22.29 14.91
CA THR A 495 -7.13 21.46 14.63
C THR A 495 -6.27 22.07 13.51
N ARG A 496 -6.87 22.57 12.43
CA ARG A 496 -6.13 23.31 11.38
C ARG A 496 -5.39 24.51 11.94
N GLU A 497 -6.07 25.37 12.71
CA GLU A 497 -5.44 26.58 13.26
C GLU A 497 -4.32 26.24 14.24
N LYS A 498 -4.49 25.20 15.08
CA LYS A 498 -3.46 24.73 16.00
C LYS A 498 -2.22 24.16 15.29
N MET A 499 -2.38 23.53 14.13
CA MET A 499 -1.24 23.16 13.28
C MET A 499 -0.58 24.39 12.66
N GLN A 500 -1.36 25.35 12.17
CA GLN A 500 -0.84 26.60 11.61
C GLN A 500 -0.08 27.45 12.66
N SER A 501 -0.50 27.49 13.93
CA SER A 501 0.31 28.12 14.98
C SER A 501 1.67 27.45 15.15
N TYR A 502 1.74 26.12 15.15
CA TYR A 502 3.03 25.41 15.22
C TYR A 502 3.92 25.69 14.01
N PHE A 503 3.36 25.73 12.79
CA PHE A 503 4.12 26.08 11.59
C PHE A 503 4.69 27.50 11.66
N ARG A 504 3.88 28.48 12.09
CA ARG A 504 4.32 29.86 12.31
C ARG A 504 5.41 29.95 13.38
N ASP A 505 5.37 29.12 14.42
CA ASP A 505 6.38 29.12 15.49
C ASP A 505 7.67 28.38 15.09
N TRP A 506 7.59 27.37 14.22
CA TRP A 506 8.77 26.66 13.71
C TRP A 506 9.58 27.50 12.73
N LEU A 507 8.91 28.30 11.89
CA LEU A 507 9.52 29.13 10.84
C LEU A 507 10.00 30.53 11.31
N LYS A 508 9.89 30.83 12.62
CA LYS A 508 10.44 32.06 13.25
C LYS A 508 11.93 31.97 13.60
N GLY A 509 12.46 30.75 13.70
CA GLY A 509 13.91 30.49 13.75
C GLY A 509 14.46 30.20 12.36
#